data_AF-A0A373Q179-F1
#
_entry.id   AF-A0A373Q179-F1
#
_cell.length_a   1.000
_cell.length_b   1.000
_cell.length_c   1.000
_cell.angle_alpha   90.00
_cell.angle_beta   90.00
_cell.angle_gamma   90.00
#
_symmetry.space_group_name_H-M   'P 1'
#
loop_
_entity.id
_entity.type
_entity.pdbx_description
1 polymer ?
#
loop_
_entity_poly.entity_id
_entity_poly.type
_entity_poly.pdbx_seq_one_letter_code
_entity_poly.pdbx_strand_id
1 'polypeptide(L)'
;MKSITINTKKQLNKISPFLYGIFFEDINYGGDGGLYAELIANRSFEYYDRDNITDKHKMCWETLIGTDFEIRTYRPINDIHTHYAHIVGKSKSGIRNTSYGGEGFASDINKTFIFSCYARADENTKLSAVIADRKGKIFGKIEFDCADKEWHKYEFEIITNEKCKNAYLSIILPNGGEADLEFISLFPKDTFKDRKNGMRKDIAEMIADMKPKFMRFPGGCIVEGRSYDNMYNWKDTIGSVEKRKTNWNRWQMEEYRNLGYNADDYFQSYGIGFFEYFQFCEDIGAKPIPVVNCGMTCQWHEALLIDTDKLEPFIQDVFDLIEFANGDENSEWGKKRIEMGHKEPFNLEYIGIGNEQWGKEYFERYEIFEKRITEKYPDIKLITSAGWKNRGWEYDLAYDWLSQNKDKAYAVDEHFYKEPEWFLDNINRYDDYDRRLPKVFIGEWAAHLDADKGSPIKDRKNNWYAALCEAAFLTGIENNADHVVMTCYAPLLAKENHNQWQPNLIWFDNETVYGTPSYYVQKLFSENIGDYAVEAVCEDTDLKITAAVKDDKLIVKIVNISAEDKTSELNVDRGIKETCKTISVSGEPDDENSVKYPVSICPSTQKLKGNVYEIKKQSVIIIELQLC
;
A
#
# COMPACT_ATOMS: atom_id res chain seq x y z
N MET A 1 40.92 16.15 10.70
CA MET A 1 40.18 14.90 10.42
C MET A 1 39.49 14.52 11.71
N LYS A 2 38.16 14.44 11.71
CA LYS A 2 37.41 13.97 12.88
C LYS A 2 37.33 12.45 12.83
N SER A 3 37.04 11.81 13.95
CA SER A 3 36.93 10.35 14.02
C SER A 3 35.51 9.90 14.34
N ILE A 4 35.15 8.73 13.81
CA ILE A 4 33.96 7.96 14.18
C ILE A 4 34.49 6.73 14.92
N THR A 5 34.15 6.59 16.19
CA THR A 5 34.59 5.48 17.03
C THR A 5 33.43 4.54 17.28
N ILE A 6 33.60 3.26 16.91
CA ILE A 6 32.64 2.19 17.15
C ILE A 6 33.18 1.28 18.25
N ASN A 7 32.41 1.15 19.33
CA ASN A 7 32.72 0.31 20.47
C ASN A 7 31.81 -0.92 20.46
N THR A 8 32.24 -1.98 19.76
CA THR A 8 31.47 -3.21 19.59
C THR A 8 31.28 -4.01 20.88
N LYS A 9 32.11 -3.75 21.91
CA LYS A 9 31.95 -4.33 23.25
C LYS A 9 30.81 -3.70 24.04
N LYS A 10 30.42 -2.46 23.71
CA LYS A 10 29.26 -1.81 24.31
C LYS A 10 28.04 -2.03 23.44
N GLN A 11 27.48 -3.23 23.59
CA GLN A 11 26.18 -3.58 23.02
C GLN A 11 25.10 -2.71 23.66
N LEU A 12 24.28 -2.09 22.81
CA LEU A 12 23.12 -1.29 23.19
C LEU A 12 21.86 -2.17 23.07
N ASN A 13 20.86 -1.71 22.32
CA ASN A 13 19.56 -2.32 22.20
C ASN A 13 19.54 -3.42 21.13
N LYS A 14 18.73 -4.46 21.36
CA LYS A 14 18.44 -5.48 20.34
C LYS A 14 17.61 -4.83 19.24
N ILE A 15 17.98 -5.08 17.98
CA ILE A 15 17.24 -4.57 16.85
C ILE A 15 16.14 -5.56 16.48
N SER A 16 14.91 -5.07 16.31
CA SER A 16 13.81 -5.89 15.82
C SER A 16 14.11 -6.38 14.39
N PRO A 17 14.07 -7.70 14.12
CA PRO A 17 14.20 -8.21 12.75
C PRO A 17 12.99 -7.85 11.88
N PHE A 18 11.94 -7.26 12.47
CA PHE A 18 10.73 -6.79 11.82
C PHE A 18 10.67 -5.26 11.71
N LEU A 19 11.78 -4.55 11.96
CA LEU A 19 11.77 -3.10 12.10
C LEU A 19 11.20 -2.38 10.88
N TYR A 20 11.62 -2.74 9.67
CA TYR A 20 11.20 -2.04 8.45
C TYR A 20 10.15 -2.83 7.67
N GLY A 21 9.00 -2.20 7.42
CA GLY A 21 7.93 -2.75 6.61
C GLY A 21 7.31 -1.72 5.70
N ILE A 22 6.12 -2.03 5.20
CA ILE A 22 5.33 -1.15 4.32
C ILE A 22 3.91 -1.01 4.86
N PHE A 23 3.32 0.13 4.56
CA PHE A 23 1.90 0.39 4.76
C PHE A 23 1.21 0.39 3.41
N PHE A 24 0.08 -0.31 3.30
CA PHE A 24 -0.73 -0.30 2.10
C PHE A 24 -2.17 0.09 2.44
N GLU A 25 -2.64 1.11 1.74
CA GLU A 25 -4.06 1.39 1.57
C GLU A 25 -4.38 1.78 0.14
N ASP A 26 -5.62 1.57 -0.26
CA ASP A 26 -6.09 1.93 -1.59
C ASP A 26 -6.39 3.44 -1.66
N ILE A 27 -5.33 4.24 -1.62
CA ILE A 27 -5.28 5.70 -1.83
C ILE A 27 -4.53 6.01 -3.12
N ASN A 28 -4.84 7.13 -3.79
CA ASN A 28 -4.11 7.60 -4.99
C ASN A 28 -4.10 6.61 -6.15
N TYR A 29 -5.18 5.83 -6.32
CA TYR A 29 -5.27 4.71 -7.26
C TYR A 29 -4.20 3.65 -7.01
N GLY A 30 -3.75 3.52 -5.75
CA GLY A 30 -2.66 2.63 -5.34
C GLY A 30 -3.03 1.15 -5.39
N GLY A 31 -4.30 0.79 -5.16
CA GLY A 31 -4.86 -0.54 -5.36
C GLY A 31 -5.53 -0.64 -6.72
N ASP A 32 -6.80 -0.24 -6.80
CA ASP A 32 -7.57 -0.20 -8.04
C ASP A 32 -7.02 0.87 -9.00
N GLY A 33 -6.47 0.43 -10.15
CA GLY A 33 -5.74 1.28 -11.09
C GLY A 33 -4.22 1.32 -10.88
N GLY A 34 -3.71 0.64 -9.85
CA GLY A 34 -2.31 0.60 -9.45
C GLY A 34 -1.79 -0.81 -9.22
N LEU A 35 -1.62 -1.20 -7.96
CA LEU A 35 -1.08 -2.50 -7.57
C LEU A 35 -1.96 -3.66 -8.04
N TYR A 36 -3.29 -3.50 -8.07
CA TYR A 36 -4.19 -4.49 -8.67
C TYR A 36 -4.12 -4.42 -10.19
N ALA A 37 -3.89 -5.55 -10.86
CA ALA A 37 -3.58 -5.55 -12.29
C ALA A 37 -4.79 -5.42 -13.24
N GLU A 38 -6.03 -5.32 -12.73
CA GLU A 38 -7.21 -5.06 -13.56
C GLU A 38 -7.05 -3.73 -14.32
N LEU A 39 -7.49 -3.71 -15.58
CA LEU A 39 -7.40 -2.53 -16.44
C LEU A 39 -8.78 -1.90 -16.73
N ILE A 40 -9.87 -2.55 -16.32
CA ILE A 40 -11.23 -2.11 -16.56
C ILE A 40 -11.82 -1.51 -15.27
N ALA A 41 -11.91 -0.18 -15.24
CA ALA A 41 -12.64 0.53 -14.20
C ALA A 41 -14.15 0.33 -14.36
N ASN A 42 -14.91 0.31 -13.26
CA ASN A 42 -16.36 0.06 -13.27
C ASN A 42 -16.75 -1.18 -14.10
N ARG A 43 -15.99 -2.28 -13.93
CA ARG A 43 -16.16 -3.52 -14.70
C ARG A 43 -17.51 -4.21 -14.53
N SER A 44 -18.21 -3.92 -13.44
CA SER A 44 -19.49 -4.54 -13.08
C SER A 44 -20.68 -3.57 -13.04
N PHE A 45 -20.50 -2.34 -13.51
CA PHE A 45 -21.56 -1.31 -13.54
C PHE A 45 -22.19 -1.00 -12.17
N GLU A 46 -21.51 -1.32 -11.06
CA GLU A 46 -21.99 -1.11 -9.69
C GLU A 46 -21.52 0.22 -9.07
N TYR A 47 -20.92 1.13 -9.86
CA TYR A 47 -20.59 2.45 -9.36
C TYR A 47 -21.88 3.22 -9.06
N TYR A 48 -21.99 3.77 -7.85
CA TYR A 48 -23.15 4.50 -7.38
C TYR A 48 -22.77 5.85 -6.78
N ASP A 49 -23.70 6.79 -6.83
CA ASP A 49 -23.56 8.06 -6.13
C ASP A 49 -24.17 7.93 -4.73
N ARG A 50 -23.38 8.20 -3.68
CA ARG A 50 -23.84 8.13 -2.29
C ARG A 50 -25.11 8.95 -2.07
N ASP A 51 -25.15 10.14 -2.66
CA ASP A 51 -26.26 11.08 -2.48
C ASP A 51 -27.41 10.80 -3.47
N ASN A 52 -27.27 9.79 -4.34
CA ASN A 52 -28.21 9.41 -5.40
C ASN A 52 -28.63 10.60 -6.29
N ILE A 53 -27.72 11.56 -6.53
CA ILE A 53 -27.97 12.76 -7.34
C ILE A 53 -27.64 12.46 -8.81
N THR A 54 -26.57 11.68 -9.04
CA THR A 54 -26.06 11.36 -10.37
C THR A 54 -26.03 9.84 -10.60
N ASP A 55 -26.46 9.40 -11.78
CA ASP A 55 -26.28 8.00 -12.21
C ASP A 55 -24.80 7.79 -12.58
N LYS A 56 -24.10 6.98 -11.79
CA LYS A 56 -22.70 6.61 -12.00
C LYS A 56 -22.52 5.21 -12.61
N HIS A 57 -23.60 4.47 -12.90
CA HIS A 57 -23.48 3.10 -13.39
C HIS A 57 -22.78 3.02 -14.75
N LYS A 58 -22.87 4.07 -15.58
CA LYS A 58 -22.16 4.19 -16.87
C LYS A 58 -20.80 4.87 -16.79
N MET A 59 -20.34 5.27 -15.59
CA MET A 59 -19.05 5.93 -15.40
C MET A 59 -17.91 5.07 -15.95
N CYS A 60 -16.88 5.70 -16.50
CA CYS A 60 -15.78 5.05 -17.23
C CYS A 60 -16.15 4.33 -18.53
N TRP A 61 -17.41 4.41 -18.99
CA TRP A 61 -17.85 3.81 -20.25
C TRP A 61 -18.35 4.87 -21.23
N GLU A 62 -17.91 4.75 -22.48
CA GLU A 62 -18.29 5.63 -23.59
C GLU A 62 -18.97 4.82 -24.70
N THR A 63 -19.97 5.40 -25.37
CA THR A 63 -20.60 4.77 -26.53
C THR A 63 -19.77 4.96 -27.80
N LEU A 64 -19.77 3.93 -28.64
CA LEU A 64 -19.27 3.98 -30.01
C LEU A 64 -20.44 4.23 -30.98
N ILE A 65 -20.12 4.34 -32.27
CA ILE A 65 -21.00 4.75 -33.38
C ILE A 65 -22.45 4.26 -33.23
N GLY A 66 -23.38 5.19 -32.96
CA GLY A 66 -24.83 4.93 -33.00
C GLY A 66 -25.32 3.86 -32.02
N THR A 67 -24.60 3.67 -30.90
CA THR A 67 -24.93 2.67 -29.88
C THR A 67 -25.95 3.21 -28.91
N ASP A 68 -27.03 2.47 -28.72
CA ASP A 68 -27.88 2.61 -27.55
C ASP A 68 -27.26 1.81 -26.40
N PHE A 69 -27.06 2.46 -25.26
CA PHE A 69 -26.38 1.88 -24.10
C PHE A 69 -27.20 2.18 -22.86
N GLU A 70 -27.79 1.14 -22.29
CA GLU A 70 -28.63 1.18 -21.09
C GLU A 70 -27.99 0.35 -19.97
N ILE A 71 -28.29 0.72 -18.73
CA ILE A 71 -28.03 -0.14 -17.57
C ILE A 71 -29.36 -0.78 -17.18
N ARG A 72 -29.37 -2.10 -17.06
CA ARG A 72 -30.56 -2.88 -16.72
C ARG A 72 -30.30 -3.77 -15.51
N THR A 73 -31.38 -4.21 -14.88
CA THR A 73 -31.33 -5.03 -13.65
C THR A 73 -32.18 -6.29 -13.73
N TYR A 74 -32.78 -6.57 -14.89
CA TYR A 74 -33.62 -7.75 -15.05
C TYR A 74 -32.78 -9.03 -15.24
N ARG A 75 -32.95 -10.00 -14.34
CA ARG A 75 -32.20 -11.28 -14.32
C ARG A 75 -30.67 -11.05 -14.35
N PRO A 76 -30.08 -10.41 -13.34
CA PRO A 76 -28.65 -10.20 -13.26
C PRO A 76 -27.88 -11.52 -13.08
N ILE A 77 -26.55 -11.50 -13.16
CA ILE A 77 -25.71 -12.70 -13.00
C ILE A 77 -25.78 -13.27 -11.58
N ASN A 78 -26.02 -12.43 -10.57
CA ASN A 78 -26.20 -12.79 -9.17
C ASN A 78 -26.90 -11.66 -8.39
N ASP A 79 -27.03 -11.81 -7.07
CA ASP A 79 -27.68 -10.87 -6.15
C ASP A 79 -26.76 -9.77 -5.61
N ILE A 80 -25.48 -9.78 -5.96
CA ILE A 80 -24.47 -8.79 -5.58
C ILE A 80 -24.22 -7.79 -6.71
N HIS A 81 -23.99 -8.29 -7.93
CA HIS A 81 -23.93 -7.49 -9.16
C HIS A 81 -25.29 -7.53 -9.83
N THR A 82 -26.09 -6.52 -9.54
CA THR A 82 -27.49 -6.40 -9.95
C THR A 82 -27.69 -5.55 -11.20
N HIS A 83 -26.68 -4.78 -11.60
CA HIS A 83 -26.65 -4.00 -12.84
C HIS A 83 -25.93 -4.77 -13.94
N TYR A 84 -26.23 -4.46 -15.20
CA TYR A 84 -25.47 -4.88 -16.37
C TYR A 84 -25.67 -3.93 -17.54
N ALA A 85 -24.72 -3.92 -18.47
CA ALA A 85 -24.81 -3.15 -19.69
C ALA A 85 -25.69 -3.86 -20.73
N HIS A 86 -26.73 -3.20 -21.21
CA HIS A 86 -27.46 -3.60 -22.41
C HIS A 86 -27.06 -2.68 -23.56
N ILE A 87 -26.51 -3.26 -24.63
CA ILE A 87 -26.09 -2.52 -25.82
C ILE A 87 -26.91 -2.94 -27.03
N VAL A 88 -27.38 -1.96 -27.82
CA VAL A 88 -28.06 -2.18 -29.09
C VAL A 88 -27.45 -1.28 -30.14
N GLY A 89 -27.28 -1.80 -31.35
CA GLY A 89 -26.85 -0.93 -32.45
C GLY A 89 -26.69 -1.62 -33.79
N LYS A 90 -26.17 -0.84 -34.73
CA LYS A 90 -25.85 -1.31 -36.09
C LYS A 90 -24.43 -1.88 -36.12
N SER A 91 -24.00 -2.33 -37.28
CA SER A 91 -22.61 -2.74 -37.50
C SER A 91 -21.63 -1.68 -36.98
N LYS A 92 -20.69 -2.13 -36.15
CA LYS A 92 -19.63 -1.34 -35.48
C LYS A 92 -20.09 -0.47 -34.30
N SER A 93 -21.36 -0.57 -33.87
CA SER A 93 -21.80 -0.06 -32.57
C SER A 93 -21.13 -0.85 -31.43
N GLY A 94 -21.08 -0.29 -30.23
CA GLY A 94 -20.41 -0.88 -29.07
C GLY A 94 -20.13 0.13 -27.97
N ILE A 95 -19.43 -0.32 -26.94
CA ILE A 95 -18.99 0.50 -25.81
C ILE A 95 -17.49 0.38 -25.61
N ARG A 96 -16.86 1.42 -25.06
CA ARG A 96 -15.44 1.48 -24.75
C ARG A 96 -15.24 1.85 -23.28
N ASN A 97 -14.41 1.09 -22.58
CA ASN A 97 -13.97 1.46 -21.23
C ASN A 97 -12.81 2.45 -21.30
N THR A 98 -12.83 3.49 -20.47
CA THR A 98 -11.79 4.52 -20.43
C THR A 98 -10.59 4.17 -19.55
N SER A 99 -10.61 3.01 -18.88
CA SER A 99 -9.69 2.63 -17.80
C SER A 99 -9.79 3.59 -16.60
N TYR A 100 -9.01 3.31 -15.57
CA TYR A 100 -8.88 4.12 -14.37
C TYR A 100 -8.34 5.53 -14.70
N GLY A 101 -9.00 6.58 -14.20
CA GLY A 101 -8.62 7.97 -14.45
C GLY A 101 -8.89 8.46 -15.88
N GLY A 102 -9.53 7.63 -16.72
CA GLY A 102 -9.86 7.98 -18.10
C GLY A 102 -8.69 7.94 -19.10
N GLU A 103 -7.53 7.40 -18.69
CA GLU A 103 -6.27 7.49 -19.44
C GLU A 103 -5.98 6.28 -20.35
N GLY A 104 -6.83 5.26 -20.35
CA GLY A 104 -6.53 3.97 -20.95
C GLY A 104 -5.42 3.21 -20.19
N PHE A 105 -4.74 2.31 -20.88
CA PHE A 105 -3.62 1.54 -20.34
C PHE A 105 -2.51 1.40 -21.40
N ALA A 106 -1.29 1.11 -20.95
CA ALA A 106 -0.18 0.85 -21.85
C ALA A 106 -0.15 -0.61 -22.30
N SER A 107 0.33 -0.84 -23.51
CA SER A 107 0.59 -2.17 -24.06
C SER A 107 1.89 -2.15 -24.85
N ASP A 108 2.49 -3.32 -25.03
CA ASP A 108 3.71 -3.52 -25.81
C ASP A 108 3.49 -4.58 -26.90
N ILE A 109 4.46 -4.74 -27.81
CA ILE A 109 4.46 -5.81 -28.79
C ILE A 109 4.50 -7.17 -28.09
N ASN A 110 3.64 -8.10 -28.52
CA ASN A 110 3.45 -9.43 -27.96
C ASN A 110 3.00 -9.47 -26.49
N LYS A 111 2.50 -8.36 -25.93
CA LYS A 111 1.87 -8.37 -24.61
C LYS A 111 0.56 -9.16 -24.69
N THR A 112 0.38 -10.11 -23.78
CA THR A 112 -0.82 -10.96 -23.72
C THR A 112 -1.73 -10.49 -22.59
N PHE A 113 -3.00 -10.27 -22.92
CA PHE A 113 -4.05 -9.95 -21.97
C PHE A 113 -5.08 -11.07 -21.92
N ILE A 114 -5.60 -11.36 -20.75
CA ILE A 114 -6.77 -12.22 -20.53
C ILE A 114 -8.00 -11.32 -20.51
N PHE A 115 -8.79 -11.39 -21.58
CA PHE A 115 -10.10 -10.78 -21.64
C PHE A 115 -11.13 -11.75 -21.10
N SER A 116 -12.05 -11.27 -20.25
CA SER A 116 -13.25 -12.03 -19.92
C SER A 116 -14.48 -11.13 -19.75
N CYS A 117 -15.66 -11.70 -19.94
CA CYS A 117 -16.93 -11.08 -19.58
C CYS A 117 -18.00 -12.15 -19.37
N TYR A 118 -19.08 -11.78 -18.68
CA TYR A 118 -20.35 -12.46 -18.81
C TYR A 118 -21.15 -11.81 -19.93
N ALA A 119 -21.75 -12.61 -20.80
CA ALA A 119 -22.60 -12.10 -21.87
C ALA A 119 -23.81 -13.01 -22.12
N ARG A 120 -24.89 -12.40 -22.57
CA ARG A 120 -26.08 -13.07 -23.13
C ARG A 120 -26.69 -12.22 -24.24
N ALA A 121 -27.50 -12.82 -25.10
CA ALA A 121 -28.22 -12.14 -26.16
C ALA A 121 -29.53 -12.86 -26.50
N ASP A 122 -30.56 -12.11 -26.90
CA ASP A 122 -31.86 -12.70 -27.26
C ASP A 122 -31.82 -13.50 -28.56
N GLU A 123 -31.01 -13.03 -29.50
CA GLU A 123 -30.63 -13.72 -30.74
C GLU A 123 -29.12 -13.94 -30.74
N ASN A 124 -28.64 -14.84 -31.61
CA ASN A 124 -27.19 -15.05 -31.73
C ASN A 124 -26.50 -13.79 -32.25
N THR A 125 -25.77 -13.12 -31.36
CA THR A 125 -25.07 -11.87 -31.63
C THR A 125 -23.57 -12.11 -31.60
N LYS A 126 -22.91 -11.83 -32.71
CA LYS A 126 -21.45 -11.81 -32.77
C LYS A 126 -20.91 -10.59 -32.04
N LEU A 127 -19.95 -10.79 -31.15
CA LEU A 127 -19.25 -9.75 -30.39
C LEU A 127 -17.77 -9.71 -30.75
N SER A 128 -17.14 -8.57 -30.48
CA SER A 128 -15.70 -8.35 -30.65
C SER A 128 -15.14 -7.62 -29.44
N ALA A 129 -14.16 -8.20 -28.76
CA ALA A 129 -13.35 -7.47 -27.79
C ALA A 129 -12.10 -6.93 -28.50
N VAL A 130 -11.91 -5.62 -28.46
CA VAL A 130 -10.90 -4.91 -29.24
C VAL A 130 -10.07 -4.01 -28.34
N ILE A 131 -8.75 -4.17 -28.38
CA ILE A 131 -7.79 -3.24 -27.78
C ILE A 131 -7.40 -2.24 -28.88
N ALA A 132 -7.77 -0.98 -28.71
CA ALA A 132 -7.52 0.08 -29.69
C ALA A 132 -7.26 1.44 -29.04
N ASP A 133 -6.65 2.37 -29.78
CA ASP A 133 -6.56 3.77 -29.36
C ASP A 133 -7.87 4.53 -29.66
N ARG A 134 -7.98 5.78 -29.18
CA ARG A 134 -9.15 6.64 -29.45
C ARG A 134 -9.32 7.00 -30.94
N LYS A 135 -8.28 6.85 -31.76
CA LYS A 135 -8.33 7.08 -33.22
C LYS A 135 -8.82 5.85 -33.99
N GLY A 136 -9.03 4.72 -33.30
CA GLY A 136 -9.50 3.47 -33.88
C GLY A 136 -8.38 2.57 -34.42
N LYS A 137 -7.11 2.85 -34.11
CA LYS A 137 -6.01 1.93 -34.43
C LYS A 137 -6.10 0.71 -33.52
N ILE A 138 -6.22 -0.47 -34.11
CA ILE A 138 -6.38 -1.74 -33.39
C ILE A 138 -5.00 -2.34 -33.11
N PHE A 139 -4.76 -2.72 -31.85
CA PHE A 139 -3.55 -3.40 -31.40
C PHE A 139 -3.77 -4.90 -31.18
N GLY A 140 -4.99 -5.30 -30.78
CA GLY A 140 -5.37 -6.69 -30.57
C GLY A 140 -6.89 -6.85 -30.60
N LYS A 141 -7.37 -8.03 -31.00
CA LYS A 141 -8.80 -8.31 -31.10
C LYS A 141 -9.11 -9.80 -31.01
N ILE A 142 -10.26 -10.12 -30.43
CA ILE A 142 -10.92 -11.44 -30.55
C ILE A 142 -12.39 -11.25 -30.97
N GLU A 143 -12.96 -12.26 -31.63
CA GLU A 143 -14.39 -12.32 -31.95
C GLU A 143 -14.99 -13.61 -31.38
N PHE A 144 -16.22 -13.54 -30.90
CA PHE A 144 -16.95 -14.69 -30.37
C PHE A 144 -18.46 -14.51 -30.58
N ASP A 145 -19.18 -15.62 -30.64
CA ASP A 145 -20.64 -15.63 -30.80
C ASP A 145 -21.31 -15.74 -29.42
N CYS A 146 -22.24 -14.83 -29.14
CA CYS A 146 -23.09 -14.85 -27.96
C CYS A 146 -24.47 -15.36 -28.35
N ALA A 147 -24.75 -16.64 -28.07
CA ALA A 147 -25.86 -17.36 -28.72
C ALA A 147 -27.01 -17.74 -27.77
N ASP A 148 -26.99 -17.30 -26.51
CA ASP A 148 -27.92 -17.77 -25.48
C ASP A 148 -28.53 -16.60 -24.68
N LYS A 149 -29.78 -16.79 -24.26
CA LYS A 149 -30.53 -15.92 -23.35
C LYS A 149 -30.09 -16.08 -21.89
N GLU A 150 -29.30 -17.12 -21.60
CA GLU A 150 -28.66 -17.33 -20.31
C GLU A 150 -27.25 -16.71 -20.27
N TRP A 151 -26.84 -16.29 -19.08
CA TRP A 151 -25.51 -15.73 -18.87
C TRP A 151 -24.43 -16.81 -19.00
N HIS A 152 -23.45 -16.54 -19.87
CA HIS A 152 -22.25 -17.37 -19.99
C HIS A 152 -21.00 -16.54 -19.77
N LYS A 153 -20.00 -17.14 -19.11
CA LYS A 153 -18.67 -16.55 -19.01
C LYS A 153 -17.87 -16.87 -20.27
N TYR A 154 -17.33 -15.83 -20.90
CA TYR A 154 -16.41 -15.91 -22.02
C TYR A 154 -15.02 -15.47 -21.55
N GLU A 155 -13.97 -16.18 -21.98
CA GLU A 155 -12.58 -15.90 -21.62
C GLU A 155 -11.66 -16.20 -22.80
N PHE A 156 -10.81 -15.23 -23.17
CA PHE A 156 -9.93 -15.31 -24.33
C PHE A 156 -8.60 -14.60 -24.08
N GLU A 157 -7.54 -15.04 -24.76
CA GLU A 157 -6.29 -14.30 -24.82
C GLU A 157 -6.32 -13.30 -25.98
N ILE A 158 -5.91 -12.07 -25.71
CA ILE A 158 -5.68 -11.03 -26.73
C ILE A 158 -4.19 -10.66 -26.70
N ILE A 159 -3.53 -10.80 -27.84
CA ILE A 159 -2.12 -10.45 -28.00
C ILE A 159 -2.03 -9.12 -28.76
N THR A 160 -1.33 -8.14 -28.19
CA THR A 160 -1.10 -6.86 -28.87
C THR A 160 0.10 -6.94 -29.82
N ASN A 161 -0.01 -6.29 -30.98
CA ASN A 161 1.00 -6.36 -32.04
C ASN A 161 1.94 -5.13 -32.11
N GLU A 162 1.71 -4.11 -31.30
CA GLU A 162 2.48 -2.86 -31.29
C GLU A 162 2.42 -2.20 -29.90
N LYS A 163 3.45 -1.40 -29.59
CA LYS A 163 3.47 -0.55 -28.41
C LYS A 163 2.42 0.57 -28.52
N CYS A 164 1.66 0.77 -27.45
CA CYS A 164 0.74 1.89 -27.30
C CYS A 164 0.74 2.42 -25.87
N LYS A 165 0.80 3.74 -25.71
CA LYS A 165 0.72 4.39 -24.39
C LYS A 165 -0.71 4.41 -23.83
N ASN A 166 -1.71 4.61 -24.69
CA ASN A 166 -3.11 4.80 -24.31
C ASN A 166 -3.99 3.91 -25.19
N ALA A 167 -4.07 2.63 -24.84
CA ALA A 167 -5.00 1.67 -25.40
C ALA A 167 -6.25 1.56 -24.51
N TYR A 168 -7.35 1.12 -25.11
CA TYR A 168 -8.67 1.01 -24.48
C TYR A 168 -9.33 -0.27 -24.93
N LEU A 169 -10.06 -0.93 -24.02
CA LEU A 169 -10.90 -2.07 -24.37
C LEU A 169 -12.24 -1.56 -24.90
N SER A 170 -12.65 -2.08 -26.06
CA SER A 170 -13.99 -1.88 -26.62
C SER A 170 -14.68 -3.21 -26.85
N ILE A 171 -15.97 -3.28 -26.54
CA ILE A 171 -16.86 -4.39 -26.92
C ILE A 171 -17.75 -3.90 -28.07
N ILE A 172 -17.63 -4.55 -29.23
CA ILE A 172 -18.23 -4.10 -30.49
C ILE A 172 -19.19 -5.16 -31.02
N LEU A 173 -20.30 -4.71 -31.59
CA LEU A 173 -21.26 -5.44 -32.40
C LEU A 173 -20.83 -5.37 -33.88
N PRO A 174 -19.95 -6.25 -34.40
CA PRO A 174 -19.45 -6.19 -35.78
C PRO A 174 -20.58 -6.17 -36.82
N ASN A 175 -21.66 -6.91 -36.58
CA ASN A 175 -22.80 -7.02 -37.50
C ASN A 175 -24.03 -6.22 -37.05
N GLY A 176 -23.95 -5.51 -35.92
CA GLY A 176 -25.12 -4.99 -35.20
C GLY A 176 -25.84 -6.08 -34.41
N GLY A 177 -26.98 -5.71 -33.82
CA GLY A 177 -27.76 -6.57 -32.93
C GLY A 177 -27.78 -6.01 -31.51
N GLU A 178 -27.96 -6.89 -30.54
CA GLU A 178 -27.98 -6.54 -29.12
C GLU A 178 -27.25 -7.58 -28.27
N ALA A 179 -26.72 -7.14 -27.13
CA ALA A 179 -26.12 -8.00 -26.13
C ALA A 179 -26.23 -7.36 -24.74
N ASP A 180 -26.41 -8.22 -23.74
CA ASP A 180 -26.17 -7.86 -22.34
C ASP A 180 -24.75 -8.28 -21.96
N LEU A 181 -24.04 -7.42 -21.24
CA LEU A 181 -22.65 -7.59 -20.84
C LEU A 181 -22.50 -7.27 -19.35
N GLU A 182 -21.75 -8.11 -18.64
CA GLU A 182 -21.50 -7.95 -17.21
C GLU A 182 -20.08 -8.41 -16.86
N PHE A 183 -19.52 -7.87 -15.78
CA PHE A 183 -18.23 -8.22 -15.20
C PHE A 183 -17.10 -8.32 -16.25
N ILE A 184 -16.93 -7.23 -17.01
CA ILE A 184 -15.98 -7.14 -18.12
C ILE A 184 -14.58 -6.88 -17.57
N SER A 185 -13.63 -7.77 -17.84
CA SER A 185 -12.30 -7.72 -17.27
C SER A 185 -11.22 -7.83 -18.36
N LEU A 186 -10.11 -7.11 -18.15
CA LEU A 186 -8.91 -7.23 -18.97
C LEU A 186 -7.68 -7.23 -18.07
N PHE A 187 -7.05 -8.39 -17.94
CA PHE A 187 -5.87 -8.57 -17.10
C PHE A 187 -4.61 -8.81 -17.93
N PRO A 188 -3.47 -8.18 -17.61
CA PRO A 188 -2.17 -8.65 -18.07
C PRO A 188 -1.96 -10.10 -17.64
N LYS A 189 -1.48 -10.97 -18.54
CA LYS A 189 -1.21 -12.38 -18.22
C LYS A 189 0.02 -12.55 -17.30
N ASP A 190 0.99 -11.64 -17.40
CA ASP A 190 2.26 -11.63 -16.68
C ASP A 190 2.18 -10.77 -15.39
N THR A 191 1.32 -11.20 -14.47
CA THR A 191 1.26 -10.61 -13.12
C THR A 191 2.48 -10.99 -12.29
N PHE A 192 2.70 -10.28 -11.17
CA PHE A 192 3.74 -10.64 -10.22
C PHE A 192 3.57 -12.10 -9.76
N LYS A 193 4.66 -12.89 -9.85
CA LYS A 193 4.66 -14.33 -9.55
C LYS A 193 3.62 -15.16 -10.32
N ASP A 194 3.17 -14.66 -11.48
CA ASP A 194 2.16 -15.29 -12.34
C ASP A 194 0.84 -15.63 -11.60
N ARG A 195 0.51 -14.85 -10.56
CA ARG A 195 -0.73 -15.02 -9.78
C ARG A 195 -1.95 -14.61 -10.60
N LYS A 196 -2.94 -15.50 -10.74
CA LYS A 196 -4.26 -15.11 -11.26
C LYS A 196 -4.90 -14.09 -10.34
N ASN A 197 -5.58 -13.09 -10.90
CA ASN A 197 -6.15 -11.97 -10.11
C ASN A 197 -5.08 -11.24 -9.27
N GLY A 198 -3.82 -11.26 -9.75
CA GLY A 198 -2.66 -10.83 -8.98
C GLY A 198 -2.27 -9.37 -9.19
N MET A 199 -1.05 -9.06 -8.74
CA MET A 199 -0.53 -7.70 -8.73
C MET A 199 0.11 -7.29 -10.05
N ARG A 200 0.03 -6.00 -10.36
CA ARG A 200 0.77 -5.35 -11.44
C ARG A 200 2.28 -5.53 -11.17
N LYS A 201 2.95 -6.14 -12.14
CA LYS A 201 4.27 -6.75 -11.94
C LYS A 201 5.37 -5.76 -11.54
N ASP A 202 5.49 -4.65 -12.26
CA ASP A 202 6.52 -3.62 -12.05
C ASP A 202 6.39 -2.93 -10.68
N ILE A 203 5.17 -2.59 -10.26
CA ILE A 203 4.90 -2.02 -8.92
C ILE A 203 5.23 -3.05 -7.83
N ALA A 204 4.77 -4.29 -7.99
CA ALA A 204 5.00 -5.36 -7.02
C ALA A 204 6.49 -5.73 -6.88
N GLU A 205 7.23 -5.77 -7.99
CA GLU A 205 8.69 -5.97 -8.00
C GLU A 205 9.39 -4.86 -7.23
N MET A 206 8.98 -3.61 -7.44
CA MET A 206 9.55 -2.47 -6.74
C MET A 206 9.29 -2.50 -5.24
N ILE A 207 8.10 -2.91 -4.81
CA ILE A 207 7.80 -3.13 -3.39
C ILE A 207 8.65 -4.28 -2.81
N ALA A 208 8.73 -5.42 -3.52
CA ALA A 208 9.51 -6.58 -3.10
C ALA A 208 11.00 -6.26 -2.94
N ASP A 209 11.51 -5.36 -3.78
CA ASP A 209 12.89 -4.87 -3.77
C ASP A 209 13.27 -4.11 -2.49
N MET A 210 12.30 -3.58 -1.73
CA MET A 210 12.53 -3.00 -0.41
C MET A 210 12.80 -4.06 0.67
N LYS A 211 12.51 -5.33 0.37
CA LYS A 211 12.56 -6.49 1.29
C LYS A 211 11.81 -6.24 2.61
N PRO A 212 10.56 -5.74 2.56
CA PRO A 212 9.81 -5.39 3.76
C PRO A 212 9.58 -6.61 4.64
N LYS A 213 9.63 -6.41 5.97
CA LYS A 213 9.44 -7.49 6.95
C LYS A 213 7.99 -7.71 7.33
N PHE A 214 7.16 -6.71 7.10
CA PHE A 214 5.72 -6.77 7.29
C PHE A 214 5.01 -5.84 6.31
N MET A 215 3.70 -6.07 6.13
CA MET A 215 2.79 -5.17 5.44
C MET A 215 1.58 -4.89 6.33
N ARG A 216 1.32 -3.62 6.64
CA ARG A 216 0.10 -3.13 7.28
C ARG A 216 -0.96 -2.89 6.21
N PHE A 217 -2.12 -3.53 6.29
CA PHE A 217 -3.20 -3.46 5.28
C PHE A 217 -4.58 -3.75 5.92
N PRO A 218 -5.74 -3.55 5.25
CA PRO A 218 -5.92 -2.76 4.04
C PRO A 218 -5.73 -1.27 4.32
N GLY A 219 -5.46 -0.90 5.58
CA GLY A 219 -4.85 0.35 6.00
C GLY A 219 -5.56 1.62 5.54
N GLY A 220 -5.11 2.78 5.99
CA GLY A 220 -5.49 3.17 7.33
C GLY A 220 -6.94 3.64 7.29
N CYS A 221 -7.13 4.76 6.64
CA CYS A 221 -8.40 5.45 6.54
C CYS A 221 -9.53 4.58 5.97
N ILE A 222 -9.21 3.69 5.02
CA ILE A 222 -10.21 2.86 4.35
C ILE A 222 -10.94 1.91 5.28
N VAL A 223 -10.26 1.42 6.34
CA VAL A 223 -10.83 0.49 7.32
C VAL A 223 -12.01 1.11 8.06
N GLU A 224 -11.87 2.39 8.40
CA GLU A 224 -12.85 3.15 9.16
C GLU A 224 -14.11 3.43 8.33
N GLY A 225 -13.93 3.62 7.02
CA GLY A 225 -14.95 4.24 6.19
C GLY A 225 -15.26 5.68 6.64
N ARG A 226 -16.27 6.26 6.02
CA ARG A 226 -16.84 7.57 6.40
C ARG A 226 -18.14 7.39 7.18
N SER A 227 -19.00 6.50 6.68
CA SER A 227 -20.28 6.11 7.27
C SER A 227 -20.33 4.60 7.47
N TYR A 228 -21.42 4.06 8.03
CA TYR A 228 -21.61 2.62 8.13
C TYR A 228 -21.61 1.91 6.78
N ASP A 229 -22.07 2.60 5.72
CA ASP A 229 -22.29 2.00 4.40
C ASP A 229 -20.98 1.65 3.68
N ASN A 230 -19.85 2.24 4.09
CA ASN A 230 -18.55 1.98 3.46
C ASN A 230 -17.43 1.63 4.44
N MET A 231 -17.76 1.22 5.67
CA MET A 231 -16.80 0.52 6.52
C MET A 231 -16.24 -0.69 5.77
N TYR A 232 -14.92 -0.90 5.84
CA TYR A 232 -14.32 -2.03 5.15
C TYR A 232 -14.66 -3.35 5.83
N ASN A 233 -15.29 -4.26 5.10
CA ASN A 233 -15.52 -5.63 5.57
C ASN A 233 -14.69 -6.62 4.75
N TRP A 234 -13.72 -7.27 5.39
CA TRP A 234 -12.82 -8.18 4.72
C TRP A 234 -13.52 -9.38 4.07
N LYS A 235 -14.66 -9.82 4.61
CA LYS A 235 -15.44 -10.95 4.07
C LYS A 235 -16.05 -10.64 2.70
N ASP A 236 -16.33 -9.36 2.42
CA ASP A 236 -16.80 -8.91 1.11
C ASP A 236 -15.69 -8.97 0.04
N THR A 237 -14.46 -9.28 0.44
CA THR A 237 -13.26 -9.26 -0.42
C THR A 237 -12.69 -10.65 -0.74
N ILE A 238 -13.37 -11.73 -0.33
CA ILE A 238 -12.92 -13.11 -0.54
C ILE A 238 -13.93 -13.93 -1.33
N GLY A 239 -13.51 -15.10 -1.82
CA GLY A 239 -14.25 -15.89 -2.79
C GLY A 239 -14.05 -15.40 -4.23
N SER A 240 -14.89 -15.87 -5.14
CA SER A 240 -14.82 -15.50 -6.56
C SER A 240 -15.08 -14.01 -6.74
N VAL A 241 -14.26 -13.35 -7.57
CA VAL A 241 -14.30 -11.88 -7.77
C VAL A 241 -15.65 -11.38 -8.29
N GLU A 242 -16.34 -12.19 -9.10
CA GLU A 242 -17.68 -11.88 -9.61
C GLU A 242 -18.80 -11.95 -8.55
N LYS A 243 -18.45 -12.27 -7.30
CA LYS A 243 -19.36 -12.27 -6.14
C LYS A 243 -18.87 -11.35 -5.02
N ARG A 244 -17.92 -10.45 -5.31
CA ARG A 244 -17.44 -9.46 -4.34
C ARG A 244 -18.18 -8.14 -4.56
N LYS A 245 -18.52 -7.44 -3.48
CA LYS A 245 -19.21 -6.15 -3.57
C LYS A 245 -18.28 -5.09 -4.16
N THR A 246 -18.87 -4.08 -4.79
CA THR A 246 -18.17 -2.82 -5.06
C THR A 246 -18.45 -1.87 -3.91
N ASN A 247 -17.43 -1.17 -3.44
CA ASN A 247 -17.57 -0.13 -2.43
C ASN A 247 -17.04 1.20 -2.97
N TRP A 248 -17.62 2.32 -2.56
CA TRP A 248 -17.05 3.61 -2.90
C TRP A 248 -15.80 3.86 -2.05
N ASN A 249 -14.75 4.38 -2.67
CA ASN A 249 -13.49 4.54 -1.98
C ASN A 249 -13.58 5.75 -1.05
N ARG A 250 -13.16 5.60 0.22
CA ARG A 250 -13.13 6.72 1.18
C ARG A 250 -12.43 7.95 0.61
N TRP A 251 -11.41 7.79 -0.23
CA TRP A 251 -10.64 8.87 -0.83
C TRP A 251 -11.34 9.62 -1.98
N GLN A 252 -12.58 9.26 -2.35
CA GLN A 252 -13.44 10.00 -3.29
C GLN A 252 -13.98 11.35 -2.71
N MET A 253 -13.34 11.95 -1.72
CA MET A 253 -13.94 13.04 -0.94
C MET A 253 -14.08 14.35 -1.72
N GLU A 254 -15.21 15.04 -1.52
CA GLU A 254 -15.53 16.34 -2.10
C GLU A 254 -14.48 17.42 -1.77
N GLU A 255 -13.84 17.31 -0.61
CA GLU A 255 -12.78 18.22 -0.16
C GLU A 255 -11.58 18.23 -1.12
N TYR A 256 -11.25 17.09 -1.72
CA TYR A 256 -10.20 17.00 -2.74
C TYR A 256 -10.63 17.66 -4.05
N ARG A 257 -11.93 17.59 -4.39
CA ARG A 257 -12.50 18.30 -5.57
C ARG A 257 -12.35 19.81 -5.43
N ASN A 258 -12.59 20.34 -4.23
CA ASN A 258 -12.40 21.76 -3.92
C ASN A 258 -10.94 22.21 -4.07
N LEU A 259 -9.99 21.28 -3.99
CA LEU A 259 -8.56 21.51 -4.18
C LEU A 259 -8.09 21.24 -5.63
N GLY A 260 -9.02 20.92 -6.54
CA GLY A 260 -8.74 20.67 -7.96
C GLY A 260 -8.40 19.23 -8.32
N TYR A 261 -8.51 18.29 -7.38
CA TYR A 261 -8.30 16.86 -7.61
C TYR A 261 -9.63 16.18 -7.94
N ASN A 262 -9.70 15.44 -9.04
CA ASN A 262 -10.89 14.66 -9.38
C ASN A 262 -10.63 13.19 -9.10
N ALA A 263 -11.46 12.58 -8.25
CA ALA A 263 -11.45 11.16 -7.96
C ALA A 263 -12.85 10.57 -8.10
N ASP A 264 -13.75 11.20 -8.87
CA ASP A 264 -15.17 10.83 -8.97
C ASP A 264 -15.37 9.37 -9.43
N ASP A 265 -14.40 8.77 -10.12
CA ASP A 265 -14.39 7.36 -10.56
C ASP A 265 -13.60 6.41 -9.64
N TYR A 266 -13.16 6.89 -8.48
CA TYR A 266 -12.37 6.09 -7.54
C TYR A 266 -13.27 5.27 -6.60
N PHE A 267 -13.35 3.98 -6.90
CA PHE A 267 -14.09 2.97 -6.16
C PHE A 267 -13.16 1.80 -5.84
N GLN A 268 -13.59 0.97 -4.91
CA GLN A 268 -12.96 -0.30 -4.59
C GLN A 268 -13.77 -1.41 -5.25
N SER A 269 -13.14 -2.09 -6.21
CA SER A 269 -13.74 -3.26 -6.88
C SER A 269 -13.74 -4.50 -5.99
N TYR A 270 -12.99 -4.46 -4.88
CA TYR A 270 -12.62 -5.60 -4.04
C TYR A 270 -12.00 -6.77 -4.84
N GLY A 271 -11.48 -6.47 -6.03
CA GLY A 271 -10.72 -7.40 -6.83
C GLY A 271 -9.41 -7.79 -6.16
N ILE A 272 -8.74 -6.84 -5.51
CA ILE A 272 -7.68 -7.10 -4.52
C ILE A 272 -8.29 -7.08 -3.12
N GLY A 273 -8.27 -8.22 -2.44
CA GLY A 273 -8.86 -8.41 -1.13
C GLY A 273 -7.89 -9.04 -0.14
N PHE A 274 -8.40 -9.46 1.02
CA PHE A 274 -7.58 -10.04 2.09
C PHE A 274 -6.80 -11.27 1.64
N PHE A 275 -7.40 -12.15 0.84
CA PHE A 275 -6.68 -13.31 0.29
C PHE A 275 -5.49 -12.90 -0.57
N GLU A 276 -5.70 -11.93 -1.48
CA GLU A 276 -4.63 -11.43 -2.34
C GLU A 276 -3.56 -10.67 -1.55
N TYR A 277 -3.92 -9.92 -0.50
CA TYR A 277 -2.96 -9.28 0.41
C TYR A 277 -2.11 -10.30 1.17
N PHE A 278 -2.72 -11.35 1.73
CA PHE A 278 -1.98 -12.42 2.40
C PHE A 278 -1.03 -13.14 1.44
N GLN A 279 -1.48 -13.48 0.23
CA GLN A 279 -0.64 -14.10 -0.78
C GLN A 279 0.51 -13.17 -1.23
N PHE A 280 0.24 -11.87 -1.33
CA PHE A 280 1.28 -10.89 -1.65
C PHE A 280 2.32 -10.78 -0.54
N CYS A 281 1.91 -10.80 0.73
CA CYS A 281 2.83 -10.88 1.87
C CYS A 281 3.77 -12.08 1.77
N GLU A 282 3.25 -13.27 1.45
CA GLU A 282 4.09 -14.47 1.22
C GLU A 282 5.07 -14.27 0.06
N ASP A 283 4.57 -13.74 -1.07
CA ASP A 283 5.36 -13.57 -2.29
C ASP A 283 6.52 -12.59 -2.14
N ILE A 284 6.40 -11.59 -1.25
CA ILE A 284 7.46 -10.61 -0.92
C ILE A 284 8.23 -10.95 0.37
N GLY A 285 7.86 -12.02 1.07
CA GLY A 285 8.51 -12.44 2.32
C GLY A 285 8.20 -11.54 3.53
N ALA A 286 7.05 -10.89 3.54
CA ALA A 286 6.57 -10.03 4.61
C ALA A 286 5.54 -10.75 5.50
N LYS A 287 5.48 -10.39 6.78
CA LYS A 287 4.38 -10.77 7.66
C LYS A 287 3.13 -9.91 7.42
N PRO A 288 1.92 -10.48 7.42
CA PRO A 288 0.69 -9.71 7.32
C PRO A 288 0.36 -9.02 8.66
N ILE A 289 -0.01 -7.74 8.61
CA ILE A 289 -0.60 -6.98 9.73
C ILE A 289 -1.94 -6.41 9.24
N PRO A 290 -3.01 -7.23 9.22
CA PRO A 290 -4.35 -6.73 8.92
C PRO A 290 -4.84 -5.78 10.02
N VAL A 291 -5.49 -4.71 9.59
CA VAL A 291 -6.18 -3.73 10.43
C VAL A 291 -7.68 -3.92 10.22
N VAL A 292 -8.44 -4.04 11.32
CA VAL A 292 -9.88 -4.30 11.30
C VAL A 292 -10.65 -3.18 11.98
N ASN A 293 -11.87 -2.94 11.53
CA ASN A 293 -12.73 -1.91 12.10
C ASN A 293 -13.17 -2.29 13.52
N CYS A 294 -13.14 -1.34 14.46
CA CYS A 294 -13.52 -1.55 15.86
C CYS A 294 -14.95 -1.08 16.19
N GLY A 295 -15.83 -0.95 15.18
CA GLY A 295 -17.17 -0.40 15.32
C GLY A 295 -17.22 1.13 15.35
N MET A 296 -16.24 1.80 14.70
CA MET A 296 -16.12 3.25 14.64
C MET A 296 -15.81 3.70 13.20
N THR A 297 -16.51 4.73 12.72
CA THR A 297 -16.10 5.43 11.49
C THR A 297 -15.02 6.45 11.78
N CYS A 298 -14.44 7.02 10.72
CA CYS A 298 -13.43 8.06 10.85
C CYS A 298 -13.93 9.23 11.71
N GLN A 299 -13.24 9.47 12.83
CA GLN A 299 -13.59 10.51 13.81
C GLN A 299 -13.40 11.94 13.28
N TRP A 300 -12.67 12.13 12.18
CA TRP A 300 -12.59 13.40 11.46
C TRP A 300 -13.82 13.72 10.61
N HIS A 301 -14.63 12.71 10.31
CA HIS A 301 -15.80 12.85 9.44
C HIS A 301 -17.09 12.68 10.26
N GLU A 302 -17.87 11.63 10.00
CA GLU A 302 -19.16 11.45 10.64
C GLU A 302 -19.03 10.97 12.10
N ALA A 303 -17.86 10.45 12.49
CA ALA A 303 -17.55 10.02 13.86
C ALA A 303 -18.63 9.12 14.48
N LEU A 304 -19.17 8.21 13.67
CA LEU A 304 -20.26 7.32 14.06
C LEU A 304 -19.74 6.15 14.88
N LEU A 305 -20.57 5.73 15.84
CA LEU A 305 -20.24 4.73 16.84
C LEU A 305 -21.31 3.64 16.84
N ILE A 306 -20.90 2.39 16.60
CA ILE A 306 -21.74 1.23 16.91
C ILE A 306 -21.86 1.12 18.42
N ASP A 307 -23.07 0.94 18.93
CA ASP A 307 -23.31 0.71 20.36
C ASP A 307 -22.47 -0.47 20.86
N THR A 308 -21.90 -0.36 22.07
CA THR A 308 -20.95 -1.36 22.57
C THR A 308 -21.56 -2.74 22.77
N ASP A 309 -22.87 -2.83 23.01
CA ASP A 309 -23.63 -4.08 23.09
C ASP A 309 -23.90 -4.74 21.71
N LYS A 310 -23.57 -4.06 20.61
CA LYS A 310 -23.71 -4.52 19.22
C LYS A 310 -22.37 -4.79 18.52
N LEU A 311 -21.26 -4.88 19.27
CA LEU A 311 -19.93 -5.13 18.70
C LEU A 311 -19.69 -6.60 18.31
N GLU A 312 -20.57 -7.52 18.66
CA GLU A 312 -20.37 -8.96 18.42
C GLU A 312 -20.06 -9.30 16.95
N PRO A 313 -20.72 -8.74 15.93
CA PRO A 313 -20.38 -9.01 14.54
C PRO A 313 -18.94 -8.63 14.19
N PHE A 314 -18.46 -7.49 14.70
CA PHE A 314 -17.09 -7.02 14.45
C PHE A 314 -16.05 -7.89 15.17
N ILE A 315 -16.35 -8.36 16.38
CA ILE A 315 -15.48 -9.29 17.12
C ILE A 315 -15.43 -10.64 16.41
N GLN A 316 -16.58 -11.14 15.95
CA GLN A 316 -16.67 -12.38 15.18
C GLN A 316 -15.90 -12.26 13.86
N ASP A 317 -15.92 -11.10 13.19
CA ASP A 317 -15.10 -10.87 11.99
C ASP A 317 -13.61 -11.04 12.26
N VAL A 318 -13.11 -10.68 13.45
CA VAL A 318 -11.71 -10.92 13.83
C VAL A 318 -11.45 -12.41 14.07
N PHE A 319 -12.36 -13.12 14.74
CA PHE A 319 -12.22 -14.57 14.94
C PHE A 319 -12.20 -15.34 13.63
N ASP A 320 -13.07 -14.94 12.71
CA ASP A 320 -13.21 -15.51 11.39
C ASP A 320 -11.97 -15.21 10.55
N LEU A 321 -11.38 -14.02 10.67
CA LEU A 321 -10.12 -13.67 10.01
C LEU A 321 -8.95 -14.52 10.53
N ILE A 322 -8.84 -14.69 11.86
CA ILE A 322 -7.82 -15.55 12.46
C ILE A 322 -7.99 -17.00 12.00
N GLU A 323 -9.22 -17.51 11.98
CA GLU A 323 -9.51 -18.86 11.50
C GLU A 323 -9.28 -19.00 9.99
N PHE A 324 -9.59 -17.98 9.19
CA PHE A 324 -9.27 -17.93 7.77
C PHE A 324 -7.77 -18.04 7.54
N ALA A 325 -6.98 -17.29 8.30
CA ALA A 325 -5.54 -17.25 8.13
C ALA A 325 -4.83 -18.50 8.68
N ASN A 326 -5.29 -19.03 9.81
CA ASN A 326 -4.55 -20.03 10.59
C ASN A 326 -5.28 -21.38 10.75
N GLY A 327 -6.58 -21.44 10.49
CA GLY A 327 -7.41 -22.63 10.66
C GLY A 327 -7.06 -23.76 9.70
N ASP A 328 -7.41 -24.97 10.09
CA ASP A 328 -7.22 -26.19 9.29
C ASP A 328 -8.40 -26.45 8.35
N GLU A 329 -8.40 -27.60 7.68
CA GLU A 329 -9.46 -28.01 6.75
C GLU A 329 -10.81 -28.35 7.43
N ASN A 330 -10.83 -28.47 8.76
CA ASN A 330 -12.04 -28.79 9.53
C ASN A 330 -12.77 -27.53 10.00
N SER A 331 -12.10 -26.37 9.98
CA SER A 331 -12.70 -25.09 10.34
C SER A 331 -13.41 -24.46 9.14
N GLU A 332 -14.43 -23.63 9.41
CA GLU A 332 -15.24 -23.02 8.34
C GLU A 332 -14.37 -22.13 7.46
N TRP A 333 -13.59 -21.25 8.08
CA TRP A 333 -12.79 -20.28 7.37
C TRP A 333 -11.46 -20.84 6.84
N GLY A 334 -10.88 -21.85 7.51
CA GLY A 334 -9.72 -22.56 6.98
C GLY A 334 -10.07 -23.33 5.71
N LYS A 335 -11.25 -23.98 5.68
CA LYS A 335 -11.80 -24.57 4.45
C LYS A 335 -12.01 -23.52 3.35
N LYS A 336 -12.51 -22.33 3.68
CA LYS A 336 -12.67 -21.24 2.70
C LYS A 336 -11.33 -20.83 2.07
N ARG A 337 -10.26 -20.69 2.86
CA ARG A 337 -8.90 -20.43 2.35
C ARG A 337 -8.43 -21.53 1.39
N ILE A 338 -8.65 -22.80 1.75
CA ILE A 338 -8.32 -23.97 0.93
C ILE A 338 -9.09 -23.97 -0.39
N GLU A 339 -10.40 -23.69 -0.35
CA GLU A 339 -11.26 -23.58 -1.54
C GLU A 339 -10.80 -22.47 -2.49
N MET A 340 -10.22 -21.39 -1.95
CA MET A 340 -9.59 -20.32 -2.72
C MET A 340 -8.20 -20.69 -3.28
N GLY A 341 -7.74 -21.92 -3.05
CA GLY A 341 -6.53 -22.47 -3.65
C GLY A 341 -5.28 -22.37 -2.77
N HIS A 342 -5.41 -22.05 -1.48
CA HIS A 342 -4.27 -21.96 -0.56
C HIS A 342 -4.46 -22.88 0.64
N LYS A 343 -3.71 -24.00 0.65
CA LYS A 343 -3.86 -25.02 1.68
C LYS A 343 -3.21 -24.64 3.00
N GLU A 344 -1.98 -24.14 2.92
CA GLU A 344 -1.16 -23.88 4.11
C GLU A 344 -1.69 -22.67 4.89
N PRO A 345 -1.52 -22.62 6.22
CA PRO A 345 -1.79 -21.42 6.99
C PRO A 345 -0.92 -20.22 6.55
N PHE A 346 -1.49 -19.01 6.57
CA PHE A 346 -0.73 -17.76 6.38
C PHE A 346 0.11 -17.38 7.60
N ASN A 347 -0.06 -18.07 8.74
CA ASN A 347 0.63 -17.81 10.01
C ASN A 347 0.48 -16.36 10.50
N LEU A 348 -0.77 -15.89 10.55
CA LEU A 348 -1.13 -14.58 11.08
C LEU A 348 -0.73 -14.49 12.56
N GLU A 349 0.08 -13.48 12.90
CA GLU A 349 0.58 -13.23 14.26
C GLU A 349 0.14 -11.87 14.83
N TYR A 350 -0.22 -10.90 13.99
CA TYR A 350 -0.45 -9.51 14.39
C TYR A 350 -1.79 -9.01 13.84
N ILE A 351 -2.55 -8.26 14.64
CA ILE A 351 -3.78 -7.60 14.18
C ILE A 351 -3.85 -6.19 14.77
N GLY A 352 -4.10 -5.20 13.93
CA GLY A 352 -4.46 -3.85 14.36
C GLY A 352 -5.96 -3.72 14.62
N ILE A 353 -6.34 -3.24 15.80
CA ILE A 353 -7.75 -2.99 16.15
C ILE A 353 -8.02 -1.49 16.07
N GLY A 354 -8.65 -1.07 14.99
CA GLY A 354 -8.71 0.35 14.63
C GLY A 354 -7.43 0.85 13.96
N ASN A 355 -7.49 2.04 13.38
CA ASN A 355 -6.42 2.68 12.62
C ASN A 355 -5.89 3.93 13.35
N GLU A 356 -6.74 4.93 13.46
CA GLU A 356 -6.39 6.25 13.98
C GLU A 356 -7.34 6.70 15.06
N GLN A 357 -8.16 5.81 15.63
CA GLN A 357 -9.15 6.19 16.65
C GLN A 357 -8.49 6.60 17.98
N TRP A 358 -9.17 7.48 18.71
CA TRP A 358 -8.72 8.06 19.98
C TRP A 358 -9.88 8.28 20.93
N GLY A 359 -9.54 8.62 22.18
CA GLY A 359 -10.51 8.99 23.20
C GLY A 359 -11.11 7.79 23.93
N LYS A 360 -11.99 8.10 24.88
CA LYS A 360 -12.58 7.11 25.78
C LYS A 360 -13.35 6.03 25.01
N GLU A 361 -14.09 6.46 23.99
CA GLU A 361 -14.93 5.61 23.15
C GLU A 361 -14.12 4.54 22.42
N TYR A 362 -12.90 4.86 21.99
CA TYR A 362 -11.99 3.89 21.39
C TYR A 362 -11.48 2.87 22.41
N PHE A 363 -10.96 3.34 23.55
CA PHE A 363 -10.36 2.44 24.54
C PHE A 363 -11.37 1.50 25.20
N GLU A 364 -12.62 1.94 25.43
CA GLU A 364 -13.70 1.05 25.88
C GLU A 364 -13.96 -0.09 24.87
N ARG A 365 -13.89 0.20 23.57
CA ARG A 365 -14.04 -0.82 22.51
C ARG A 365 -12.82 -1.71 22.43
N TYR A 366 -11.61 -1.13 22.47
CA TYR A 366 -10.37 -1.90 22.43
C TYR A 366 -10.31 -2.92 23.57
N GLU A 367 -10.69 -2.55 24.80
CA GLU A 367 -10.74 -3.48 25.93
C GLU A 367 -11.71 -4.66 25.71
N ILE A 368 -12.85 -4.43 25.05
CA ILE A 368 -13.81 -5.49 24.70
C ILE A 368 -13.19 -6.44 23.67
N PHE A 369 -12.60 -5.91 22.61
CA PHE A 369 -11.94 -6.71 21.57
C PHE A 369 -10.76 -7.50 22.15
N GLU A 370 -9.86 -6.82 22.84
CA GLU A 370 -8.68 -7.40 23.50
C GLU A 370 -9.09 -8.58 24.35
N LYS A 371 -10.03 -8.39 25.29
CA LYS A 371 -10.44 -9.44 26.21
C LYS A 371 -10.94 -10.66 25.45
N ARG A 372 -11.83 -10.46 24.47
CA ARG A 372 -12.47 -11.52 23.70
C ARG A 372 -11.48 -12.27 22.82
N ILE A 373 -10.52 -11.55 22.22
CA ILE A 373 -9.50 -12.14 21.35
C ILE A 373 -8.46 -12.89 22.17
N THR A 374 -7.91 -12.28 23.23
CA THR A 374 -6.90 -12.94 24.09
C THR A 374 -7.46 -14.19 24.76
N GLU A 375 -8.74 -14.22 25.15
CA GLU A 375 -9.41 -15.40 25.70
C GLU A 375 -9.46 -16.59 24.72
N LYS A 376 -9.57 -16.32 23.40
CA LYS A 376 -9.72 -17.37 22.37
C LYS A 376 -8.42 -17.68 21.62
N TYR A 377 -7.59 -16.66 21.39
CA TYR A 377 -6.37 -16.68 20.58
C TYR A 377 -5.24 -15.94 21.30
N PRO A 378 -4.72 -16.47 22.43
CA PRO A 378 -3.74 -15.79 23.27
C PRO A 378 -2.39 -15.51 22.59
N ASP A 379 -2.09 -16.20 21.49
CA ASP A 379 -0.83 -16.02 20.74
C ASP A 379 -0.89 -14.87 19.72
N ILE A 380 -2.07 -14.29 19.46
CA ILE A 380 -2.23 -13.16 18.55
C ILE A 380 -1.80 -11.87 19.25
N LYS A 381 -0.87 -11.14 18.63
CA LYS A 381 -0.37 -9.85 19.12
C LYS A 381 -1.26 -8.72 18.63
N LEU A 382 -1.97 -8.09 19.55
CA LEU A 382 -2.84 -6.96 19.24
C LEU A 382 -2.08 -5.64 19.23
N ILE A 383 -2.39 -4.80 18.24
CA ILE A 383 -1.87 -3.45 18.11
C ILE A 383 -3.02 -2.47 18.36
N THR A 384 -2.79 -1.49 19.25
CA THR A 384 -3.73 -0.40 19.54
C THR A 384 -3.30 0.90 18.84
N SER A 385 -4.12 1.95 18.91
CA SER A 385 -3.89 3.26 18.27
C SER A 385 -3.51 4.33 19.30
N ALA A 386 -2.54 5.20 18.96
CA ALA A 386 -2.27 6.44 19.67
C ALA A 386 -3.11 7.64 19.16
N GLY A 387 -3.98 7.41 18.18
CA GLY A 387 -4.68 8.44 17.43
C GLY A 387 -3.85 8.99 16.27
N TRP A 388 -4.38 10.00 15.59
CA TRP A 388 -3.79 10.60 14.38
C TRP A 388 -2.67 11.63 14.66
N LYS A 389 -2.47 12.05 15.91
CA LYS A 389 -1.43 13.02 16.30
C LYS A 389 -0.28 12.34 17.03
N ASN A 390 0.88 13.00 17.02
CA ASN A 390 2.08 12.60 17.77
C ASN A 390 2.28 13.34 19.11
N ARG A 391 1.33 14.18 19.50
CA ARG A 391 1.33 14.95 20.75
C ARG A 391 -0.05 15.55 21.04
N GLY A 392 -0.24 16.02 22.27
CA GLY A 392 -1.45 16.71 22.70
C GLY A 392 -2.42 15.74 23.35
N TRP A 393 -3.56 16.26 23.81
CA TRP A 393 -4.45 15.54 24.72
C TRP A 393 -4.94 14.19 24.17
N GLU A 394 -5.15 14.06 22.84
CA GLU A 394 -5.55 12.79 22.23
C GLU A 394 -4.47 11.71 22.41
N TYR A 395 -3.22 12.09 22.15
CA TYR A 395 -2.03 11.25 22.26
C TYR A 395 -1.70 10.96 23.74
N ASP A 396 -1.76 11.99 24.59
CA ASP A 396 -1.49 11.88 26.02
C ASP A 396 -2.49 10.91 26.68
N LEU A 397 -3.77 10.95 26.26
CA LEU A 397 -4.81 10.04 26.75
C LEU A 397 -4.51 8.58 26.38
N ALA A 398 -3.95 8.32 25.20
CA ALA A 398 -3.52 6.98 24.82
C ALA A 398 -2.41 6.46 25.74
N TYR A 399 -1.39 7.28 26.01
CA TYR A 399 -0.29 6.90 26.89
C TYR A 399 -0.70 6.79 28.37
N ASP A 400 -1.63 7.62 28.83
CA ASP A 400 -2.23 7.49 30.16
C ASP A 400 -2.99 6.17 30.28
N TRP A 401 -3.77 5.78 29.26
CA TRP A 401 -4.45 4.49 29.23
C TRP A 401 -3.46 3.32 29.20
N LEU A 402 -2.42 3.38 28.36
CA LEU A 402 -1.36 2.36 28.28
C LEU A 402 -0.62 2.19 29.61
N SER A 403 -0.38 3.28 30.34
CA SER A 403 0.28 3.24 31.65
C SER A 403 -0.50 2.42 32.70
N GLN A 404 -1.83 2.37 32.54
CA GLN A 404 -2.76 1.64 33.40
C GLN A 404 -3.05 0.22 32.86
N ASN A 405 -2.77 -0.03 31.58
CA ASN A 405 -3.15 -1.22 30.83
C ASN A 405 -1.97 -1.87 30.07
N LYS A 406 -0.81 -1.98 30.72
CA LYS A 406 0.46 -2.34 30.08
C LYS A 406 0.49 -3.68 29.35
N ASP A 407 -0.36 -4.62 29.76
CA ASP A 407 -0.41 -5.99 29.21
C ASP A 407 -1.53 -6.18 28.17
N LYS A 408 -2.26 -5.12 27.82
CA LYS A 408 -3.42 -5.18 26.92
C LYS A 408 -3.08 -5.08 25.44
N ALA A 409 -1.89 -4.60 25.10
CA ALA A 409 -1.44 -4.47 23.71
C ALA A 409 -0.01 -4.97 23.58
N TYR A 410 0.30 -5.59 22.44
CA TYR A 410 1.69 -5.85 22.07
C TYR A 410 2.41 -4.55 21.71
N ALA A 411 1.76 -3.71 20.92
CA ALA A 411 2.28 -2.42 20.51
C ALA A 411 1.19 -1.34 20.39
N VAL A 412 1.59 -0.08 20.51
CA VAL A 412 0.80 1.10 20.14
C VAL A 412 1.27 1.64 18.78
N ASP A 413 0.32 1.91 17.89
CA ASP A 413 0.52 2.49 16.57
C ASP A 413 0.57 4.03 16.67
N GLU A 414 1.70 4.63 16.30
CA GLU A 414 1.92 6.08 16.29
C GLU A 414 2.03 6.61 14.87
N HIS A 415 1.32 7.71 14.59
CA HIS A 415 1.32 8.36 13.29
C HIS A 415 1.88 9.78 13.35
N PHE A 416 2.68 10.18 12.35
CA PHE A 416 3.10 11.57 12.19
C PHE A 416 3.56 11.96 10.78
N TYR A 417 2.95 13.03 10.29
CA TYR A 417 3.31 13.73 9.07
C TYR A 417 3.86 15.12 9.42
N LYS A 418 5.16 15.35 9.21
CA LYS A 418 5.88 16.51 9.76
C LYS A 418 6.87 17.11 8.78
N GLU A 419 7.26 18.37 9.02
CA GLU A 419 8.35 19.03 8.29
C GLU A 419 9.68 18.30 8.46
N PRO A 420 10.57 18.28 7.44
CA PRO A 420 11.88 17.65 7.53
C PRO A 420 12.68 18.02 8.78
N GLU A 421 12.66 19.29 9.19
CA GLU A 421 13.35 19.79 10.38
C GLU A 421 12.87 19.09 11.67
N TRP A 422 11.59 18.76 11.76
CA TRP A 422 11.04 18.06 12.92
C TRP A 422 11.71 16.69 13.10
N PHE A 423 12.00 15.98 12.01
CA PHE A 423 12.69 14.69 12.05
C PHE A 423 14.12 14.83 12.57
N LEU A 424 14.83 15.90 12.21
CA LEU A 424 16.16 16.20 12.75
C LEU A 424 16.13 16.52 14.25
N ASP A 425 15.11 17.27 14.68
CA ASP A 425 14.93 17.65 16.09
C ASP A 425 14.46 16.48 16.96
N ASN A 426 13.91 15.41 16.34
CA ASN A 426 13.31 14.27 17.02
C ASN A 426 14.06 12.95 16.82
N ILE A 427 15.33 12.99 16.39
CA ILE A 427 16.18 11.78 16.28
C ILE A 427 16.17 10.99 17.60
N ASN A 428 16.23 11.69 18.74
CA ASN A 428 16.29 11.08 20.06
C ASN A 428 14.91 10.90 20.71
N ARG A 429 13.82 10.98 19.94
CA ARG A 429 12.44 10.98 20.47
C ARG A 429 12.16 9.81 21.41
N TYR A 430 12.65 8.61 21.06
CA TYR A 430 12.36 7.38 21.79
C TYR A 430 13.38 7.05 22.88
N ASP A 431 14.43 7.86 23.05
CA ASP A 431 15.53 7.61 24.00
C ASP A 431 15.05 7.54 25.45
N ASP A 432 14.00 8.26 25.80
CA ASP A 432 13.48 8.35 27.17
C ASP A 432 12.10 7.68 27.37
N TYR A 433 11.60 6.98 26.36
CA TYR A 433 10.30 6.28 26.47
C TYR A 433 10.33 5.24 27.60
N ASP A 434 9.19 5.00 28.25
CA ASP A 434 9.11 3.98 29.30
C ASP A 434 9.05 2.58 28.68
N ARG A 435 10.16 1.84 28.72
CA ARG A 435 10.30 0.50 28.13
C ARG A 435 9.41 -0.57 28.81
N ARG A 436 8.70 -0.22 29.88
CA ARG A 436 7.68 -1.06 30.53
C ARG A 436 6.31 -0.97 29.88
N LEU A 437 6.07 0.04 29.03
CA LEU A 437 4.85 0.14 28.24
C LEU A 437 4.88 -0.85 27.05
N PRO A 438 3.74 -1.10 26.39
CA PRO A 438 3.69 -1.79 25.11
C PRO A 438 4.73 -1.23 24.12
N LYS A 439 5.15 -2.07 23.17
CA LYS A 439 6.11 -1.66 22.14
C LYS A 439 5.52 -0.53 21.28
N VAL A 440 6.36 0.15 20.52
CA VAL A 440 5.92 1.15 19.56
C VAL A 440 5.96 0.55 18.15
N PHE A 441 4.85 0.69 17.45
CA PHE A 441 4.75 0.56 16.00
C PHE A 441 4.57 1.97 15.43
N ILE A 442 5.42 2.39 14.50
CA ILE A 442 5.22 3.66 13.79
C ILE A 442 4.59 3.33 12.44
N GLY A 443 3.26 3.15 12.42
CA GLY A 443 2.52 2.62 11.28
C GLY A 443 2.31 3.58 10.13
N GLU A 444 2.44 4.89 10.37
CA GLU A 444 2.34 5.91 9.32
C GLU A 444 3.23 7.12 9.63
N TRP A 445 4.14 7.44 8.71
CA TRP A 445 4.90 8.69 8.81
C TRP A 445 5.50 9.10 7.46
N ALA A 446 5.75 10.41 7.31
CA ALA A 446 6.51 10.99 6.20
C ALA A 446 7.04 12.39 6.52
N ALA A 447 8.19 12.76 5.95
CA ALA A 447 8.68 14.13 5.96
C ALA A 447 8.17 14.91 4.75
N HIS A 448 7.46 16.02 5.00
CA HIS A 448 7.02 16.97 3.98
C HIS A 448 6.55 18.28 4.63
N LEU A 449 6.28 19.32 3.82
CA LEU A 449 5.67 20.57 4.32
C LEU A 449 4.41 20.28 5.17
N ASP A 450 4.36 20.82 6.38
CA ASP A 450 3.40 20.39 7.41
C ASP A 450 1.95 20.61 6.97
N ALA A 451 1.19 19.52 6.86
CA ALA A 451 -0.23 19.56 6.55
C ALA A 451 -1.02 20.33 7.62
N ASP A 452 -0.60 20.23 8.88
CA ASP A 452 -1.26 20.89 10.02
C ASP A 452 -1.12 22.42 9.95
N LYS A 453 -0.15 22.92 9.19
CA LYS A 453 0.05 24.36 8.93
C LYS A 453 -0.68 24.84 7.67
N GLY A 454 -1.49 23.99 7.04
CA GLY A 454 -2.29 24.32 5.87
C GLY A 454 -1.50 24.34 4.56
N SER A 455 -0.32 23.70 4.50
CA SER A 455 0.45 23.59 3.25
C SER A 455 -0.36 22.87 2.17
N PRO A 456 -0.51 23.47 0.96
CA PRO A 456 -1.21 22.84 -0.14
C PRO A 456 -0.61 21.48 -0.48
N ILE A 457 -1.47 20.51 -0.82
CA ILE A 457 -1.05 19.14 -1.17
C ILE A 457 0.06 19.17 -2.23
N LYS A 458 -0.14 19.93 -3.31
CA LYS A 458 0.83 20.11 -4.42
C LYS A 458 2.23 20.61 -4.01
N ASP A 459 2.36 21.27 -2.86
CA ASP A 459 3.64 21.83 -2.40
C ASP A 459 4.40 20.84 -1.52
N ARG A 460 3.74 19.77 -1.05
CA ARG A 460 4.36 18.68 -0.28
C ARG A 460 5.16 17.81 -1.25
N LYS A 461 6.47 17.71 -1.02
CA LYS A 461 7.42 17.07 -1.93
C LYS A 461 8.15 15.93 -1.26
N ASN A 462 8.58 14.95 -2.06
CA ASN A 462 9.52 13.91 -1.65
C ASN A 462 10.88 14.19 -2.29
N ASN A 463 11.53 15.26 -1.84
CA ASN A 463 12.85 15.65 -2.32
C ASN A 463 13.97 15.02 -1.48
N TRP A 464 15.21 15.20 -1.92
CA TRP A 464 16.37 14.65 -1.25
C TRP A 464 16.54 15.15 0.19
N TYR A 465 16.23 16.43 0.46
CA TYR A 465 16.32 16.97 1.81
C TYR A 465 15.34 16.32 2.79
N ALA A 466 14.09 16.09 2.37
CA ALA A 466 13.12 15.33 3.16
C ALA A 466 13.66 13.93 3.47
N ALA A 467 14.06 13.17 2.45
CA ALA A 467 14.62 11.82 2.61
C ALA A 467 15.88 11.79 3.50
N LEU A 468 16.73 12.81 3.43
CA LEU A 468 17.93 12.93 4.26
C LEU A 468 17.57 13.13 5.75
N CYS A 469 16.55 13.93 6.04
CA CYS A 469 16.05 14.13 7.40
C CYS A 469 15.38 12.86 7.95
N GLU A 470 14.64 12.14 7.10
CA GLU A 470 14.09 10.83 7.44
C GLU A 470 15.19 9.81 7.75
N ALA A 471 16.26 9.77 6.94
CA ALA A 471 17.42 8.91 7.19
C ALA A 471 18.08 9.23 8.54
N ALA A 472 18.23 10.51 8.88
CA ALA A 472 18.75 10.94 10.17
C ALA A 472 17.86 10.45 11.33
N PHE A 473 16.54 10.61 11.22
CA PHE A 473 15.58 10.09 12.21
C PHE A 473 15.67 8.57 12.37
N LEU A 474 15.79 7.83 11.27
CA LEU A 474 15.91 6.38 11.30
C LEU A 474 17.16 5.89 12.05
N THR A 475 18.21 6.70 12.17
CA THR A 475 19.36 6.34 13.03
C THR A 475 18.97 6.24 14.51
N GLY A 476 18.08 7.12 14.98
CA GLY A 476 17.54 7.09 16.33
C GLY A 476 16.52 5.97 16.53
N ILE A 477 15.72 5.68 15.50
CA ILE A 477 14.81 4.53 15.49
C ILE A 477 15.58 3.22 15.68
N GLU A 478 16.64 3.00 14.91
CA GLU A 478 17.44 1.76 15.02
C GLU A 478 18.14 1.63 16.38
N ASN A 479 18.58 2.76 16.97
CA ASN A 479 19.12 2.78 18.33
C ASN A 479 18.08 2.43 19.40
N ASN A 480 16.79 2.62 19.15
CA ASN A 480 15.68 2.33 20.06
C ASN A 480 14.83 1.13 19.60
N ALA A 481 15.38 0.28 18.74
CA ALA A 481 14.64 -0.81 18.10
C ALA A 481 14.27 -1.99 19.03
N ASP A 482 14.65 -1.92 20.31
CA ASP A 482 14.15 -2.80 21.37
C ASP A 482 12.72 -2.41 21.79
N HIS A 483 12.35 -1.14 21.62
CA HIS A 483 11.05 -0.59 21.96
C HIS A 483 10.24 -0.20 20.71
N VAL A 484 10.85 0.47 19.73
CA VAL A 484 10.26 0.71 18.40
C VAL A 484 10.50 -0.53 17.55
N VAL A 485 9.52 -1.43 17.48
CA VAL A 485 9.73 -2.77 16.90
C VAL A 485 9.34 -2.87 15.43
N MET A 486 8.57 -1.91 14.92
CA MET A 486 8.04 -1.85 13.56
C MET A 486 7.90 -0.38 13.14
N THR A 487 8.20 -0.07 11.88
CA THR A 487 7.97 1.25 11.27
C THR A 487 7.74 1.11 9.76
N CYS A 488 6.81 1.91 9.23
CA CYS A 488 6.59 2.01 7.80
C CYS A 488 6.19 3.43 7.35
N TYR A 489 6.75 3.85 6.22
CA TYR A 489 6.41 5.11 5.56
C TYR A 489 4.99 5.04 4.98
N ALA A 490 4.27 6.16 5.01
CA ALA A 490 2.94 6.29 4.40
C ALA A 490 2.77 7.62 3.64
N PRO A 491 1.96 7.63 2.56
CA PRO A 491 1.38 6.49 1.87
C PRO A 491 2.38 5.86 0.86
N LEU A 492 2.19 4.58 0.53
CA LEU A 492 3.15 3.82 -0.28
C LEU A 492 3.09 4.18 -1.77
N LEU A 493 1.89 4.26 -2.35
CA LEU A 493 1.70 4.34 -3.81
C LEU A 493 0.96 5.61 -4.22
N ALA A 494 1.31 6.15 -5.39
CA ALA A 494 0.50 7.14 -6.08
C ALA A 494 0.58 7.01 -7.60
N LYS A 495 -0.57 7.08 -8.25
CA LYS A 495 -0.66 7.29 -9.70
C LYS A 495 -0.44 8.76 -10.02
N GLU A 496 0.42 9.02 -11.00
CA GLU A 496 0.71 10.36 -11.53
C GLU A 496 -0.57 11.09 -11.95
N ASN A 497 -0.76 12.32 -11.47
CA ASN A 497 -1.92 13.18 -11.72
C ASN A 497 -3.28 12.69 -11.17
N HIS A 498 -3.30 11.61 -10.39
CA HIS A 498 -4.53 11.04 -9.80
C HIS A 498 -4.43 10.89 -8.28
N ASN A 499 -3.65 11.75 -7.61
CA ASN A 499 -3.36 11.64 -6.19
C ASN A 499 -4.24 12.57 -5.33
N GLN A 500 -4.85 12.03 -4.27
CA GLN A 500 -5.58 12.74 -3.22
C GLN A 500 -4.67 13.15 -2.05
N TRP A 501 -3.53 12.48 -1.90
CA TRP A 501 -2.49 12.80 -0.92
C TRP A 501 -1.11 12.77 -1.58
N GLN A 502 -0.17 13.57 -1.08
CA GLN A 502 1.26 13.48 -1.42
C GLN A 502 2.10 14.07 -0.27
N PRO A 503 3.38 13.69 -0.12
CA PRO A 503 4.17 12.77 -0.97
C PRO A 503 3.78 11.29 -0.81
N ASN A 504 4.34 10.45 -1.68
CA ASN A 504 4.24 8.99 -1.65
C ASN A 504 5.61 8.35 -1.91
N LEU A 505 5.78 7.09 -1.49
CA LEU A 505 7.06 6.40 -1.60
C LEU A 505 7.40 5.96 -3.03
N ILE A 506 6.41 5.43 -3.74
CA ILE A 506 6.52 4.91 -5.10
C ILE A 506 5.44 5.56 -5.96
N TRP A 507 5.84 6.07 -7.12
CA TRP A 507 4.96 6.71 -8.08
C TRP A 507 4.94 5.93 -9.38
N PHE A 508 3.81 5.99 -10.09
CA PHE A 508 3.67 5.29 -11.36
C PHE A 508 2.71 5.98 -12.32
N ASP A 509 2.90 5.71 -13.61
CA ASP A 509 1.89 5.89 -14.64
C ASP A 509 1.62 4.55 -15.34
N ASN A 510 1.01 4.58 -16.52
CA ASN A 510 0.70 3.35 -17.27
C ASN A 510 1.95 2.65 -17.84
N GLU A 511 3.10 3.32 -17.95
CA GLU A 511 4.33 2.80 -18.57
C GLU A 511 5.51 2.69 -17.59
N THR A 512 5.54 3.52 -16.56
CA THR A 512 6.71 3.76 -15.71
C THR A 512 6.32 3.65 -14.24
N VAL A 513 7.20 3.03 -13.46
CA VAL A 513 7.19 3.07 -11.99
C VAL A 513 8.54 3.60 -11.52
N TYR A 514 8.55 4.43 -10.48
CA TYR A 514 9.79 4.95 -9.90
C TYR A 514 9.66 5.18 -8.39
N GLY A 515 10.82 5.23 -7.73
CA GLY A 515 10.93 5.41 -6.29
C GLY A 515 11.44 6.79 -5.99
N THR A 516 10.88 7.41 -4.97
CA THR A 516 11.35 8.70 -4.52
C THR A 516 12.71 8.59 -3.82
N PRO A 517 13.40 9.71 -3.59
CA PRO A 517 14.47 9.79 -2.59
C PRO A 517 14.19 8.99 -1.30
N SER A 518 12.99 9.13 -0.74
CA SER A 518 12.60 8.41 0.48
C SER A 518 12.49 6.90 0.28
N TYR A 519 12.03 6.42 -0.90
CA TYR A 519 12.03 4.98 -1.22
C TYR A 519 13.41 4.38 -1.07
N TYR A 520 14.43 5.06 -1.60
CA TYR A 520 15.79 4.57 -1.52
C TYR A 520 16.33 4.60 -0.09
N VAL A 521 15.98 5.59 0.72
CA VAL A 521 16.31 5.61 2.16
C VAL A 521 15.67 4.43 2.89
N GLN A 522 14.36 4.21 2.71
CA GLN A 522 13.67 3.07 3.34
C GLN A 522 14.28 1.72 2.91
N LYS A 523 14.54 1.53 1.61
CA LYS A 523 15.21 0.33 1.08
C LYS A 523 16.60 0.16 1.68
N LEU A 524 17.41 1.21 1.73
CA LEU A 524 18.76 1.16 2.31
C LEU A 524 18.75 0.74 3.78
N PHE A 525 17.84 1.28 4.60
CA PHE A 525 17.76 0.90 6.01
C PHE A 525 17.23 -0.53 6.20
N SER A 526 16.21 -0.93 5.44
CA SER A 526 15.62 -2.28 5.46
C SER A 526 16.61 -3.38 5.07
N GLU A 527 17.42 -3.15 4.04
CA GLU A 527 18.36 -4.17 3.54
C GLU A 527 19.61 -4.34 4.41
N ASN A 528 19.95 -3.35 5.25
CA ASN A 528 21.21 -3.29 5.98
C ASN A 528 20.93 -3.20 7.48
N ILE A 529 20.41 -4.28 8.08
CA ILE A 529 20.02 -4.34 9.48
C ILE A 529 20.91 -5.31 10.27
N GLY A 530 21.32 -4.92 11.48
CA GLY A 530 22.04 -5.80 12.41
C GLY A 530 21.11 -6.50 13.41
N ASP A 531 21.67 -7.32 14.31
CA ASP A 531 20.92 -7.98 15.38
C ASP A 531 20.86 -7.13 16.65
N TYR A 532 21.87 -6.30 16.90
CA TYR A 532 21.94 -5.38 18.02
C TYR A 532 22.75 -4.12 17.65
N ALA A 533 22.28 -2.98 18.17
CA ALA A 533 22.99 -1.72 18.07
C ALA A 533 24.25 -1.75 18.97
N VAL A 534 25.29 -1.02 18.56
CA VAL A 534 26.52 -0.83 19.33
C VAL A 534 26.83 0.66 19.43
N GLU A 535 27.57 1.06 20.46
CA GLU A 535 27.92 2.47 20.64
C GLU A 535 28.75 2.99 19.45
N ALA A 536 28.26 4.07 18.85
CA ALA A 536 28.94 4.86 17.84
C ALA A 536 29.09 6.30 18.33
N VAL A 537 30.32 6.80 18.41
CA VAL A 537 30.64 8.15 18.87
C VAL A 537 31.29 8.94 17.75
N CYS A 538 30.78 10.13 17.47
CA CYS A 538 31.40 11.08 16.55
C CYS A 538 31.39 12.47 17.15
N GLU A 539 32.54 13.15 17.07
CA GLU A 539 32.67 14.56 17.50
C GLU A 539 32.00 15.53 16.52
N ASP A 540 31.71 15.09 15.29
CA ASP A 540 30.97 15.90 14.33
C ASP A 540 29.47 15.74 14.52
N THR A 541 28.84 16.75 15.12
CA THR A 541 27.38 16.76 15.36
C THR A 541 26.56 16.81 14.07
N ASP A 542 27.18 17.17 12.93
CA ASP A 542 26.52 17.15 11.62
C ASP A 542 26.42 15.72 11.03
N LEU A 543 27.13 14.75 11.61
CA LEU A 543 27.06 13.36 11.22
C LEU A 543 26.14 12.61 12.19
N LYS A 544 24.99 12.15 11.70
CA LYS A 544 24.09 11.25 12.45
C LYS A 544 24.49 9.83 12.14
N ILE A 545 24.73 9.03 13.18
CA ILE A 545 25.36 7.72 13.04
C ILE A 545 24.62 6.70 13.88
N THR A 546 24.35 5.54 13.27
CA THR A 546 24.03 4.32 13.99
C THR A 546 24.94 3.20 13.49
N ALA A 547 25.22 2.24 14.37
CA ALA A 547 26.03 1.09 14.07
C ALA A 547 25.42 -0.16 14.69
N ALA A 548 25.39 -1.24 13.93
CA ALA A 548 24.79 -2.49 14.33
C ALA A 548 25.67 -3.67 13.95
N VAL A 549 25.67 -4.72 14.77
CA VAL A 549 26.43 -5.94 14.53
C VAL A 549 25.48 -7.10 14.24
N LYS A 550 25.86 -7.93 13.28
CA LYS A 550 25.24 -9.21 12.96
C LYS A 550 26.33 -10.23 12.68
N ASP A 551 26.38 -11.28 13.49
CA ASP A 551 27.52 -12.20 13.52
C ASP A 551 28.85 -11.42 13.68
N ASP A 552 29.82 -11.62 12.78
CA ASP A 552 31.09 -10.87 12.73
C ASP A 552 31.06 -9.70 11.73
N LYS A 553 29.87 -9.27 11.30
CA LYS A 553 29.69 -8.12 10.41
C LYS A 553 29.23 -6.90 11.18
N LEU A 554 29.86 -5.77 10.90
CA LEU A 554 29.47 -4.45 11.39
C LEU A 554 28.85 -3.65 10.25
N ILE A 555 27.67 -3.09 10.50
CA ILE A 555 26.97 -2.18 9.59
C ILE A 555 27.02 -0.80 10.24
N VAL A 556 27.61 0.17 9.56
CA VAL A 556 27.65 1.57 10.00
C VAL A 556 26.83 2.39 9.01
N LYS A 557 25.83 3.12 9.50
CA LYS A 557 25.02 4.06 8.73
C LYS A 557 25.37 5.48 9.14
N ILE A 558 25.76 6.30 8.19
CA ILE A 558 26.21 7.68 8.40
C ILE A 558 25.34 8.59 7.54
N VAL A 559 24.75 9.59 8.17
CA VAL A 559 23.96 10.64 7.50
C VAL A 559 24.67 11.97 7.73
N ASN A 560 25.14 12.60 6.65
CA ASN A 560 25.73 13.94 6.69
C ASN A 560 24.66 14.95 6.30
N ILE A 561 24.19 15.74 7.27
CA ILE A 561 23.18 16.77 7.02
C ILE A 561 23.77 18.12 6.60
N SER A 562 25.10 18.27 6.66
CA SER A 562 25.77 19.52 6.36
C SER A 562 25.91 19.78 4.86
N ALA A 563 26.09 21.04 4.50
CA ALA A 563 26.39 21.49 3.14
C ALA A 563 27.86 21.27 2.73
N GLU A 564 28.66 20.59 3.55
CA GLU A 564 30.08 20.38 3.33
C GLU A 564 30.44 18.88 3.26
N ASP A 565 31.38 18.55 2.37
CA ASP A 565 32.04 17.25 2.36
C ASP A 565 32.86 17.11 3.65
N LYS A 566 32.75 15.95 4.30
CA LYS A 566 33.46 15.62 5.53
C LYS A 566 34.45 14.49 5.26
N THR A 567 35.53 14.43 6.03
CA THR A 567 36.45 13.30 6.01
C THR A 567 36.61 12.78 7.42
N SER A 568 36.25 11.51 7.61
CA SER A 568 36.25 10.86 8.91
C SER A 568 37.05 9.57 8.88
N GLU A 569 37.86 9.37 9.91
CA GLU A 569 38.51 8.08 10.19
C GLU A 569 37.58 7.21 11.04
N LEU A 570 37.33 5.97 10.60
CA LEU A 570 36.51 4.98 11.29
C LEU A 570 37.39 4.07 12.16
N ASN A 571 37.25 4.22 13.47
CA ASN A 571 37.98 3.46 14.47
C ASN A 571 37.05 2.41 15.09
N VAL A 572 37.35 1.12 14.87
CA VAL A 572 36.57 0.01 15.42
C VAL A 572 37.43 -0.76 16.41
N ASP A 573 36.95 -0.96 17.64
CA ASP A 573 37.72 -1.58 18.72
C ASP A 573 38.13 -3.04 18.44
N ARG A 574 37.33 -3.77 17.67
CA ARG A 574 37.66 -5.12 17.17
C ARG A 574 38.63 -5.13 15.99
N GLY A 575 38.92 -3.98 15.38
CA GLY A 575 39.64 -3.90 14.12
C GLY A 575 38.77 -4.27 12.91
N ILE A 576 39.22 -3.83 11.72
CA ILE A 576 38.54 -4.05 10.45
C ILE A 576 39.36 -5.05 9.64
N LYS A 577 38.79 -6.22 9.35
CA LYS A 577 39.42 -7.24 8.49
C LYS A 577 39.28 -6.88 7.02
N GLU A 578 38.06 -6.52 6.60
CA GLU A 578 37.79 -6.01 5.25
C GLU A 578 36.54 -5.13 5.22
N THR A 579 36.50 -4.19 4.28
CA THR A 579 35.26 -3.51 3.89
C THR A 579 34.53 -4.39 2.89
N CYS A 580 33.36 -4.92 3.26
CA CYS A 580 32.55 -5.78 2.39
C CYS A 580 31.85 -4.96 1.31
N LYS A 581 31.21 -3.85 1.71
CA LYS A 581 30.36 -3.01 0.84
C LYS A 581 30.32 -1.58 1.36
N THR A 582 30.32 -0.62 0.44
CA THR A 582 29.95 0.77 0.73
C THR A 582 28.85 1.20 -0.23
N ILE A 583 27.75 1.71 0.30
CA ILE A 583 26.63 2.24 -0.48
C ILE A 583 26.50 3.71 -0.15
N SER A 584 26.34 4.56 -1.15
CA SER A 584 26.17 6.00 -0.96
C SER A 584 25.08 6.55 -1.87
N VAL A 585 24.28 7.46 -1.32
CA VAL A 585 23.35 8.31 -2.07
C VAL A 585 23.54 9.75 -1.60
N SER A 586 23.52 10.69 -2.53
CA SER A 586 23.67 12.12 -2.30
C SER A 586 22.98 12.87 -3.43
N GLY A 587 22.54 14.08 -3.15
CA GLY A 587 21.96 15.01 -4.11
C GLY A 587 21.95 16.42 -3.54
N GLU A 588 21.45 17.37 -4.34
CA GLU A 588 21.10 18.69 -3.83
C GLU A 588 19.72 18.64 -3.13
N PRO A 589 19.40 19.57 -2.21
CA PRO A 589 18.22 19.48 -1.34
C PRO A 589 16.89 19.27 -2.07
N ASP A 590 16.74 19.91 -3.23
CA ASP A 590 15.50 19.94 -4.01
C ASP A 590 15.45 18.84 -5.09
N ASP A 591 16.45 17.96 -5.17
CA ASP A 591 16.45 16.89 -6.17
C ASP A 591 15.33 15.88 -5.90
N GLU A 592 14.62 15.50 -6.96
CA GLU A 592 13.48 14.59 -6.94
C GLU A 592 13.61 13.57 -8.09
N ASN A 593 13.02 12.39 -7.91
CA ASN A 593 12.78 11.45 -9.01
C ASN A 593 11.40 11.72 -9.63
N SER A 594 11.25 11.43 -10.92
CA SER A 594 10.01 11.65 -11.68
C SER A 594 9.88 10.65 -12.82
N VAL A 595 8.73 10.57 -13.48
CA VAL A 595 8.57 9.78 -14.72
C VAL A 595 9.66 10.11 -15.77
N LYS A 596 10.04 11.38 -15.88
CA LYS A 596 11.06 11.81 -16.84
C LYS A 596 12.47 11.41 -16.41
N TYR A 597 12.75 11.41 -15.11
CA TYR A 597 14.04 11.09 -14.53
C TYR A 597 13.84 10.17 -13.31
N PRO A 598 13.59 8.87 -13.55
CA PRO A 598 13.14 7.94 -12.49
C PRO A 598 14.24 7.55 -11.50
N VAL A 599 15.50 7.90 -11.79
CA VAL A 599 16.70 7.52 -11.03
C VAL A 599 17.69 8.69 -10.90
N SER A 600 17.20 9.94 -10.83
CA SER A 600 18.06 11.11 -10.55
C SER A 600 18.80 10.97 -9.23
N ILE A 601 18.10 10.50 -8.21
CA ILE A 601 18.59 10.20 -6.87
C ILE A 601 18.41 8.71 -6.63
N CYS A 602 19.50 7.97 -6.71
CA CYS A 602 19.52 6.54 -6.42
C CYS A 602 20.87 6.13 -5.78
N PRO A 603 20.90 5.06 -4.97
CA PRO A 603 22.13 4.58 -4.36
C PRO A 603 23.15 4.06 -5.39
N SER A 604 24.41 4.35 -5.13
CA SER A 604 25.56 3.78 -5.83
C SER A 604 26.33 2.87 -4.87
N THR A 605 26.84 1.74 -5.37
CA THR A 605 27.63 0.79 -4.57
C THR A 605 29.08 0.76 -5.04
N GLN A 606 30.01 0.82 -4.10
CA GLN A 606 31.45 0.71 -4.33
C GLN A 606 32.14 -0.05 -3.19
N LYS A 607 33.32 -0.63 -3.44
CA LYS A 607 34.16 -1.25 -2.41
C LYS A 607 35.32 -0.30 -2.09
N LEU A 608 35.20 0.45 -1.00
CA LEU A 608 36.28 1.33 -0.54
C LEU A 608 37.29 0.55 0.31
N LYS A 609 38.58 0.95 0.24
CA LYS A 609 39.67 0.35 1.03
C LYS A 609 40.17 1.33 2.09
N GLY A 610 40.61 0.80 3.22
CA GLY A 610 41.10 1.59 4.36
C GLY A 610 39.99 1.95 5.34
N ASN A 611 40.32 2.77 6.32
CA ASN A 611 39.44 3.22 7.39
C ASN A 611 39.11 4.71 7.31
N VAL A 612 39.54 5.42 6.25
CA VAL A 612 39.24 6.84 6.04
C VAL A 612 38.21 6.98 4.93
N TYR A 613 37.09 7.63 5.24
CA TYR A 613 35.96 7.77 4.34
C TYR A 613 35.68 9.23 4.04
N GLU A 614 35.55 9.54 2.75
CA GLU A 614 34.99 10.80 2.28
C GLU A 614 33.46 10.70 2.33
N ILE A 615 32.85 11.55 3.15
CA ILE A 615 31.42 11.59 3.37
C ILE A 615 30.90 12.84 2.68
N LYS A 616 30.25 12.67 1.53
CA LYS A 616 29.73 13.80 0.74
C LYS A 616 28.76 14.64 1.55
N LYS A 617 28.69 15.94 1.27
CA LYS A 617 27.62 16.81 1.77
C LYS A 617 26.27 16.17 1.48
N GLN A 618 25.29 16.36 2.37
CA GLN A 618 23.92 15.90 2.18
C GLN A 618 23.84 14.48 1.63
N SER A 619 24.40 13.52 2.37
CA SER A 619 24.54 12.14 1.91
C SER A 619 24.14 11.13 2.97
N VAL A 620 23.71 9.95 2.50
CA VAL A 620 23.56 8.75 3.32
C VAL A 620 24.58 7.74 2.84
N ILE A 621 25.37 7.21 3.77
CA ILE A 621 26.39 6.20 3.51
C ILE A 621 26.15 5.00 4.41
N ILE A 622 26.14 3.81 3.82
CA ILE A 622 26.13 2.53 4.53
C ILE A 622 27.45 1.82 4.27
N ILE A 623 28.13 1.41 5.35
CA ILE A 623 29.39 0.69 5.31
C ILE A 623 29.18 -0.66 5.98
N GLU A 624 29.30 -1.76 5.23
CA GLU A 624 29.36 -3.11 5.77
C GLU A 624 30.84 -3.54 5.88
N LEU A 625 31.24 -3.93 7.08
CA LEU A 625 32.59 -4.35 7.42
C LEU A 625 32.60 -5.76 7.98
N GLN A 626 33.63 -6.53 7.64
CA GLN A 626 33.98 -7.74 8.35
C GLN A 626 34.93 -7.38 9.49
N LEU A 627 34.57 -7.74 10.72
CA LEU A 627 35.42 -7.54 11.90
C LEU A 627 36.50 -8.63 11.99
N CYS A 628 37.59 -8.31 12.70
CA CYS A 628 38.66 -9.28 13.00
C CYS A 628 38.24 -10.34 14.02
#